data_AF-A0A2N2BTT7-F1
#
_entry.id   AF-A0A2N2BTT7-F1
#
_cell.length_a   1.000
_cell.length_b   1.000
_cell.length_c   1.000
_cell.angle_alpha   90.00
_cell.angle_beta   90.00
_cell.angle_gamma   90.00
#
_symmetry.space_group_name_H-M   'P 1'
#
loop_
_entity.id
_entity.type
_entity.pdbx_description
1 polymer ?
#
loop_
_entity_poly.entity_id
_entity_poly.type
_entity_poly.pdbx_seq_one_letter_code
_entity_poly.pdbx_strand_id
1 'polypeptide(L)' 'MIYLIADISKYEWPLATAGSLNELSEICKAEIPVICRVIRKNRTTRLFHGVPAKIYKFQEDG' A
#
# COMPACT_ATOMS: atom_id res chain seq x y z
N MET A 1 -4.39 -12.93 2.28
CA MET A 1 -3.32 -11.95 1.95
C MET A 1 -3.92 -10.56 1.96
N ILE A 2 -3.34 -9.64 2.71
CA ILE A 2 -3.88 -8.29 2.94
C ILE A 2 -2.78 -7.26 2.67
N TYR A 3 -3.15 -6.13 2.08
CA TYR A 3 -2.31 -4.96 1.93
C TYR A 3 -2.80 -3.85 2.86
N LEU A 4 -1.88 -3.20 3.55
CA LEU A 4 -2.18 -2.04 4.40
C LEU A 4 -1.47 -0.82 3.85
N ILE A 5 -2.22 0.25 3.62
CA ILE A 5 -1.69 1.59 3.36
C ILE A 5 -1.65 2.31 4.70
N ALA A 6 -0.48 2.77 5.12
CA ALA A 6 -0.30 3.54 6.36
C ALA A 6 0.38 4.88 6.07
N ASP A 7 0.08 5.90 6.86
CA ASP A 7 0.79 7.18 6.76
C ASP A 7 2.27 7.04 7.18
N ILE A 8 3.04 8.10 7.01
CA ILE A 8 4.46 8.16 7.43
C ILE A 8 4.66 8.84 8.78
N SER A 9 3.61 9.00 9.58
CA SER A 9 3.73 9.59 10.92
C SER A 9 4.51 8.64 11.84
N LYS A 10 4.92 9.12 13.01
CA LYS A 10 5.60 8.31 14.03
C LYS A 10 4.82 7.03 14.38
N TYR A 11 3.49 7.07 14.27
CA TYR A 11 2.60 5.98 14.65
C TYR A 11 2.08 5.18 13.45
N GLU A 12 2.45 5.56 12.22
CA GLU A 12 2.04 4.91 10.96
C GLU A 12 0.56 4.53 10.94
N TRP A 13 -0.32 5.53 11.03
CA TRP A 13 -1.76 5.30 11.14
C TRP A 13 -2.32 4.59 9.89
N PRO A 14 -3.19 3.59 10.05
CA PRO A 14 -3.80 2.88 8.93
C PRO A 14 -4.73 3.83 8.16
N LEU A 15 -4.49 3.95 6.86
CA LEU A 15 -5.27 4.79 5.95
C LEU A 15 -6.30 3.99 5.16
N ALA A 16 -5.93 2.80 4.69
CA ALA A 16 -6.80 1.89 3.94
C ALA A 16 -6.22 0.47 3.91
N THR A 17 -7.08 -0.51 3.62
CA THR A 17 -6.67 -1.90 3.39
C THR A 17 -7.18 -2.39 2.04
N ALA A 18 -6.49 -3.37 1.45
CA ALA A 18 -6.94 -4.07 0.25
C ALA A 18 -6.68 -5.58 0.38
N GLY A 19 -7.61 -6.41 -0.05
CA GLY A 19 -7.48 -7.87 -0.10
C GLY A 19 -6.76 -8.40 -1.34
N SER A 20 -6.51 -7.54 -2.34
CA SER A 20 -5.83 -7.94 -3.58
C SER A 20 -5.02 -6.79 -4.21
N LEU A 21 -4.14 -7.12 -5.16
CA LEU A 21 -3.42 -6.12 -5.95
C LEU A 21 -4.36 -5.30 -6.86
N ASN A 22 -5.46 -5.89 -7.33
CA ASN A 22 -6.43 -5.19 -8.17
C ASN A 22 -7.14 -4.10 -7.37
N GLU A 23 -7.66 -4.46 -6.20
CA GLU A 23 -8.30 -3.50 -5.29
C GLU A 23 -7.31 -2.40 -4.86
N LEU A 24 -6.06 -2.78 -4.55
CA LEU A 24 -5.01 -1.82 -4.23
C LEU A 24 -4.71 -0.87 -5.42
N SER A 25 -4.75 -1.38 -6.65
CA SER A 25 -4.58 -0.61 -7.89
C SER A 25 -5.69 0.41 -8.09
N GLU A 26 -6.94 0.03 -7.83
CA GLU A 26 -8.10 0.92 -7.88
C GLU A 26 -8.01 2.04 -6.83
N ILE A 27 -7.70 1.68 -5.58
CA ILE A 27 -7.55 2.63 -4.47
C ILE A 27 -6.42 3.64 -4.76
N CYS A 28 -5.28 3.16 -5.24
CA CYS A 28 -4.10 3.98 -5.52
C CYS A 28 -4.16 4.70 -6.88
N LYS A 29 -5.17 4.39 -7.72
CA LYS A 29 -5.26 4.83 -9.12
C LYS A 29 -3.94 4.65 -9.88
N ALA A 30 -3.28 3.51 -9.68
CA ALA A 30 -1.94 3.25 -10.18
C ALA A 30 -1.79 1.82 -10.65
N GLU A 31 -0.99 1.59 -11.69
CA GLU A 31 -0.79 0.27 -12.26
C GLU A 31 -0.12 -0.69 -11.25
N ILE A 32 -0.53 -1.96 -11.27
CA ILE A 32 -0.02 -3.02 -10.40
C ILE A 32 1.53 -3.12 -10.43
N PRO A 33 2.23 -3.01 -11.57
CA PRO A 33 3.70 -3.06 -11.60
C PRO A 33 4.35 -1.91 -10.80
N VAL A 34 3.74 -0.73 -10.79
CA VAL A 34 4.21 0.42 -10.00
C VAL A 34 4.03 0.13 -8.51
N ILE A 35 2.87 -0.36 -8.11
CA ILE A 35 2.56 -0.73 -6.72
C ILE A 35 3.50 -1.84 -6.23
N CYS A 36 3.69 -2.89 -7.01
CA CYS A 36 4.61 -3.98 -6.69
C CYS A 36 6.04 -3.47 -6.49
N ARG A 37 6.48 -2.50 -7.31
CA ARG A 37 7.80 -1.88 -7.16
C ARG A 37 7.92 -1.07 -5.87
N VAL A 38 6.88 -0.34 -5.48
CA VAL A 38 6.84 0.42 -4.21
C VAL A 38 6.96 -0.52 -3.02
N ILE A 39 6.14 -1.58 -2.99
CA ILE A 39 6.14 -2.59 -1.92
C ILE A 39 7.51 -3.28 -1.84
N ARG A 40 8.03 -3.78 -2.96
CA ARG A 40 9.33 -4.50 -2.99
C ARG A 40 10.51 -3.64 -2.53
N LYS A 41 10.48 -2.34 -2.82
CA LYS A 41 11.55 -1.41 -2.42
C LYS A 41 11.31 -0.75 -1.06
N ASN A 42 10.21 -1.08 -0.38
CA ASN A 42 9.77 -0.47 0.88
C ASN A 42 9.85 1.08 0.85
N ARG A 43 9.39 1.69 -0.26
CA ARG A 43 9.49 3.14 -0.47
C ARG A 43 8.26 3.87 0.05
N THR A 44 8.47 5.05 0.62
CA THR A 44 7.40 6.03 0.76
C THR A 44 6.85 6.39 -0.62
N THR A 45 5.54 6.51 -0.69
CA THR A 45 4.80 6.79 -1.91
C THR A 45 3.72 7.84 -1.67
N ARG A 46 3.21 8.45 -2.74
CA ARG A 46 2.05 9.36 -2.70
C ARG A 46 0.87 8.85 -3.54
N LEU A 47 0.87 7.56 -3.87
CA LEU A 47 -0.16 6.96 -4.71
C LEU A 47 -1.55 7.03 -4.07
N PHE A 48 -1.64 6.97 -2.74
CA PHE A 48 -2.91 7.08 -2.02
C PHE A 48 -3.32 8.55 -1.87
N HIS A 49 -4.17 9.05 -2.77
CA HIS A 49 -4.73 10.42 -2.72
C HIS A 49 -3.70 11.55 -2.54
N GLY A 50 -2.44 11.35 -2.97
CA GLY A 50 -1.36 12.33 -2.77
C GLY A 50 -0.76 12.34 -1.35
N VAL A 51 -1.31 11.56 -0.41
CA VAL A 51 -0.85 11.45 0.97
C VAL A 51 0.45 10.64 1.01
N PRO A 52 1.52 11.14 1.65
CA PRO A 52 2.72 10.36 1.91
C PRO A 52 2.40 9.12 2.76
N ALA A 53 2.62 7.94 2.19
CA ALA A 53 2.24 6.66 2.76
C ALA A 53 3.28 5.57 2.50
N LYS A 54 3.21 4.47 3.25
CA LYS A 54 3.85 3.19 2.97
C LYS A 54 2.79 2.14 2.68
N ILE A 55 3.16 1.11 1.93
CA ILE A 55 2.28 -0.01 1.59
C ILE A 55 2.93 -1.29 2.10
N TYR A 56 2.27 -1.93 3.06
CA TYR A 56 2.67 -3.20 3.65
C TYR A 56 1.90 -4.36 3.01
N LYS A 57 2.55 -5.51 2.90
CA LYS A 57 1.96 -6.77 2.42
C LYS A 57 2.01 -7.79 3.55
N PHE A 58 0.86 -8.29 3.97
CA PHE A 58 0.72 -9.36 4.94
C PHE A 58 0.25 -10.62 4.22
N GLN A 59 1.02 -11.70 4.33
CA GLN A 59 0.52 -13.05 4.00
C GLN A 59 -0.05 -13.64 5.29
N GLU A 60 -1.24 -14.23 5.20
CA GLU A 60 -1.70 -15.12 6.27
C GLU A 60 -0.89 -16.39 6.10
N ASP A 61 -0.07 -16.71 7.09
CA ASP A 61 0.57 -18.02 7.16
C ASP A 61 -0.55 -19.05 7.37
N GLY A 62 -0.64 -20.00 6.43
CA GLY A 62 -1.52 -21.16 6.51
C GLY A 62 -0.89 -22.28 7.33
#